data_AF-B8GDK5-F1
#
_entry.id   AF-B8GDK5-F1
#
_cell.length_a   1.000
_cell.length_b   1.000
_cell.length_c   1.000
_cell.angle_alpha   90.00
_cell.angle_beta   90.00
_cell.angle_gamma   90.00
#
_symmetry.space_group_name_H-M   'P 1'
#
loop_
_entity.id
_entity.type
_entity.pdbx_description
1 polymer ?
#
loop_
_entity_poly.entity_id
_entity_poly.type
_entity_poly.pdbx_seq_one_letter_code
_entity_poly.pdbx_strand_id
1 'polypeptide(L)'
;MNYFLSSMFVLFIFLFHSGCIAPNPAMAVKNQSQFAEESNASQRYYDQLVTEDPLNATAWCIRGNYYNNVFNQYEKALQCYDQGLDLDPTYGYCWYSKGITLQNMKRFNESAICFENAKKFDPTLPV
;
A
#
# COMPACT_ATOMS: atom_id res chain seq x y z
N MET A 1 11.43 -21.20 -35.85
CA MET A 1 11.37 -20.81 -34.42
C MET A 1 12.49 -19.81 -34.18
N ASN A 2 12.30 -18.53 -33.91
CA ASN A 2 11.12 -17.80 -33.45
C ASN A 2 11.07 -16.41 -34.12
N TYR A 3 10.26 -16.31 -35.18
CA TYR A 3 9.88 -15.08 -35.88
C TYR A 3 8.80 -14.29 -35.11
N PHE A 4 8.56 -14.62 -33.83
CA PHE A 4 7.49 -14.05 -33.01
C PHE A 4 7.86 -12.72 -32.33
N LEU A 5 9.15 -12.45 -32.08
CA LEU A 5 9.58 -11.19 -31.45
C LEU A 5 9.73 -10.02 -32.45
N SER A 6 9.91 -10.30 -33.74
CA SER A 6 10.06 -9.24 -34.77
C SER A 6 8.73 -8.73 -35.33
N SER A 7 7.63 -9.49 -35.16
CA SER A 7 6.34 -9.17 -35.78
C SER A 7 5.37 -8.41 -34.88
N MET A 8 5.58 -8.37 -33.55
CA MET A 8 4.76 -7.54 -32.64
C MET A 8 5.19 -6.07 -32.60
N PHE A 9 6.42 -5.75 -33.02
CA PHE A 9 6.90 -4.37 -33.09
C PHE A 9 6.37 -3.61 -34.33
N VAL A 10 5.88 -4.32 -35.35
CA VAL A 10 5.44 -3.72 -36.63
C VAL A 10 3.92 -3.44 -36.64
N LEU A 11 3.14 -4.03 -35.74
CA LEU A 11 1.68 -3.82 -35.68
C LEU A 11 1.22 -2.66 -34.77
N PHE A 12 2.12 -2.04 -34.00
CA PHE A 12 1.81 -0.82 -33.24
C PHE A 12 2.09 0.49 -34.00
N ILE A 13 2.48 0.40 -35.28
CA ILE A 13 2.70 1.57 -36.16
C ILE A 13 1.42 1.97 -36.93
N PHE A 14 0.36 1.15 -36.91
CA PHE A 14 -0.79 1.31 -37.81
C PHE A 14 -2.09 1.87 -37.21
N LEU A 15 -2.05 2.56 -36.06
CA LEU A 15 -3.19 3.39 -35.61
C LEU A 15 -2.75 4.82 -35.24
N PHE A 16 -1.76 5.36 -35.93
CA PHE A 16 -1.50 6.80 -35.98
C PHE A 16 -2.38 7.45 -37.05
N HIS A 17 -3.67 7.65 -36.74
CA HIS A 17 -4.56 8.52 -37.54
C HIS A 17 -5.55 9.35 -36.72
N SER A 18 -5.34 9.47 -35.41
CA SER A 18 -6.05 10.47 -34.60
C SER A 18 -5.11 10.91 -33.48
N GLY A 19 -4.98 12.21 -33.29
CA GLY A 19 -3.91 12.84 -32.51
C GLY A 19 -3.86 12.40 -31.05
N CYS A 20 -3.13 11.31 -30.80
CA CYS A 20 -2.69 10.89 -29.48
C CYS A 20 -1.25 11.37 -29.33
N ILE A 21 -1.00 12.24 -28.36
CA ILE A 21 0.35 12.47 -27.83
C ILE A 21 0.82 11.11 -27.28
N ALA A 22 1.53 10.35 -28.10
CA ALA A 22 2.19 9.14 -27.62
C ALA A 22 3.27 9.61 -26.64
N PRO A 23 3.25 9.19 -25.36
CA PRO A 23 4.30 9.57 -24.42
C PRO A 23 5.63 9.08 -24.99
N ASN A 24 6.54 10.01 -25.29
CA ASN A 24 7.90 9.67 -25.70
C ASN A 24 8.52 8.83 -24.56
N PRO A 25 9.22 7.72 -24.86
CA PRO A 25 9.88 6.88 -23.86
C PRO A 25 10.72 7.68 -22.84
N ALA A 26 11.32 8.80 -23.24
CA ALA A 26 12.04 9.69 -22.31
C ALA A 26 11.14 10.31 -21.21
N MET A 27 9.90 10.69 -21.54
CA MET A 27 8.92 11.18 -20.55
C MET A 27 8.40 10.04 -19.68
N ALA A 28 8.16 8.85 -20.24
CA ALA A 28 7.71 7.70 -19.45
C ALA A 28 8.75 7.31 -18.39
N VAL A 29 10.04 7.28 -18.77
CA VAL A 29 11.16 7.02 -17.84
C VAL A 29 11.27 8.11 -16.78
N LYS A 30 11.15 9.39 -17.17
CA LYS A 30 11.20 10.52 -16.22
C LYS A 30 10.04 10.50 -15.22
N ASN A 31 8.83 10.19 -15.68
CA ASN A 31 7.66 10.07 -14.82
C ASN A 31 7.80 8.87 -13.87
N GLN A 32 8.36 7.76 -14.37
CA GLN A 32 8.59 6.56 -13.56
C GLN A 32 9.67 6.77 -12.49
N SER A 33 10.79 7.45 -12.82
CA SER A 33 11.84 7.76 -11.85
C SER A 33 11.36 8.73 -10.78
N GLN A 34 10.62 9.77 -11.18
CA GLN A 34 10.05 10.74 -10.24
C GLN A 34 9.03 10.07 -9.31
N PHE A 35 8.14 9.25 -9.84
CA PHE A 35 7.18 8.48 -9.03
C PHE A 35 7.89 7.53 -8.05
N ALA A 36 8.97 6.87 -8.49
CA ALA A 36 9.77 6.01 -7.62
C ALA A 36 10.47 6.80 -6.49
N GLU A 37 10.98 8.00 -6.77
CA GLU A 37 11.61 8.86 -5.77
C GLU A 37 10.61 9.36 -4.72
N GLU A 38 9.43 9.84 -5.15
CA GLU A 38 8.37 10.30 -4.25
C GLU A 38 7.84 9.15 -3.36
N SER A 39 7.67 7.97 -3.96
CA SER A 39 7.34 6.72 -3.28
C SER A 39 8.40 6.36 -2.22
N ASN A 40 9.68 6.42 -2.57
CA ASN A 40 10.78 6.10 -1.65
C ASN A 40 10.94 7.12 -0.52
N ALA A 41 10.74 8.41 -0.82
CA ALA A 41 10.75 9.46 0.19
C ALA A 41 9.63 9.27 1.21
N SER A 42 8.44 8.90 0.74
CA SER A 42 7.30 8.59 1.60
C SER A 42 7.58 7.36 2.47
N GLN A 43 8.11 6.27 1.91
CA GLN A 43 8.54 5.09 2.67
C GLN A 43 9.50 5.46 3.80
N ARG A 44 10.55 6.25 3.49
CA ARG A 44 11.55 6.67 4.46
C ARG A 44 10.95 7.46 5.63
N TYR A 45 9.99 8.33 5.35
CA TYR A 45 9.30 9.09 6.39
C TYR A 45 8.60 8.17 7.40
N TYR A 46 7.83 7.19 6.92
CA TYR A 46 7.13 6.25 7.82
C TYR A 46 8.07 5.27 8.53
N ASP A 47 9.18 4.88 7.90
CA ASP A 47 10.23 4.08 8.54
C ASP A 47 10.96 4.88 9.64
N GLN A 48 11.15 6.19 9.42
CA GLN A 48 11.76 7.10 10.39
C GLN A 48 10.87 7.27 11.62
N LEU A 49 9.55 7.39 11.49
CA LEU A 49 8.63 7.51 12.64
C LEU A 49 8.82 6.37 13.66
N VAL A 50 8.99 5.14 13.16
CA VAL A 50 9.20 3.96 13.99
C VAL A 50 10.64 3.89 14.53
N THR A 51 11.61 4.45 13.80
CA THR A 51 13.00 4.49 14.24
C THR A 51 13.22 5.50 15.35
N GLU A 52 12.54 6.65 15.29
CA GLU A 52 12.61 7.71 16.30
C GLU A 52 11.93 7.31 17.61
N ASP A 53 10.78 6.64 17.52
CA ASP A 53 10.06 6.14 18.68
C ASP A 53 9.52 4.71 18.42
N PRO A 54 10.33 3.68 18.66
CA PRO A 54 9.93 2.29 18.39
C PRO A 54 8.86 1.78 19.35
N LEU A 55 8.62 2.47 20.47
CA LEU A 55 7.59 2.10 21.45
C LEU A 55 6.25 2.81 21.20
N ASN A 56 6.17 3.62 20.14
CA ASN A 56 4.94 4.29 19.76
C ASN A 56 4.07 3.41 18.85
N ALA A 57 3.02 2.83 19.43
CA ALA A 57 2.02 2.06 18.71
C ALA A 57 1.43 2.83 17.50
N THR A 58 1.24 4.14 17.62
CA THR A 58 0.71 4.99 16.55
C THR A 58 1.64 5.04 15.34
N ALA A 59 2.94 5.15 15.55
CA ALA A 59 3.93 5.17 14.46
C ALA A 59 3.86 3.86 13.62
N TRP A 60 3.79 2.71 14.31
CA TRP A 60 3.63 1.41 13.67
C TRP A 60 2.33 1.30 12.87
N CYS A 61 1.19 1.75 13.41
CA CYS A 61 -0.09 1.68 12.72
C CYS A 61 -0.17 2.65 11.53
N ILE A 62 0.45 3.83 11.61
CA ILE A 62 0.57 4.76 10.48
C ILE A 62 1.41 4.12 9.37
N ARG A 63 2.54 3.50 9.71
CA ARG A 63 3.40 2.78 8.76
C ARG A 63 2.66 1.62 8.09
N GLY A 64 1.86 0.87 8.83
CA GLY A 64 1.00 -0.19 8.28
C GLY A 64 -0.01 0.35 7.26
N ASN A 65 -0.70 1.44 7.59
CA ASN A 65 -1.65 2.09 6.68
C ASN A 65 -1.00 2.52 5.37
N TYR A 66 0.23 3.03 5.44
CA TYR A 66 0.99 3.39 4.26
C TYR A 66 1.27 2.19 3.34
N TYR A 67 1.73 1.06 3.89
CA TYR A 67 1.95 -0.16 3.09
C TYR A 67 0.65 -0.73 2.50
N ASN A 68 -0.46 -0.65 3.24
CA ASN A 68 -1.77 -1.07 2.78
C ASN A 68 -2.24 -0.22 1.59
N ASN A 69 -2.17 1.12 1.72
CA ASN A 69 -2.82 2.03 0.77
C ASN A 69 -1.96 2.33 -0.47
N VAL A 70 -0.63 2.36 -0.35
CA VAL A 70 0.25 2.82 -1.44
C VAL A 70 0.77 1.66 -2.29
N PHE A 71 1.09 0.53 -1.68
CA PHE A 71 1.70 -0.59 -2.41
C PHE A 71 0.87 -1.87 -2.44
N ASN A 72 -0.30 -1.88 -1.79
CA ASN A 72 -1.08 -3.12 -1.57
C ASN A 72 -0.22 -4.24 -0.96
N GLN A 73 0.80 -3.88 -0.17
CA GLN A 73 1.70 -4.83 0.50
C GLN A 73 1.06 -5.23 1.82
N TYR A 74 -0.05 -5.97 1.72
CA TYR A 74 -0.92 -6.27 2.84
C TYR A 74 -0.21 -7.05 3.95
N GLU A 75 0.67 -7.99 3.63
CA GLU A 75 1.42 -8.77 4.62
C GLU A 75 2.36 -7.88 5.46
N LYS A 76 3.04 -6.91 4.84
CA LYS A 76 3.86 -5.95 5.58
C LYS A 76 3.02 -5.00 6.42
N ALA A 77 1.85 -4.60 5.90
CA ALA A 77 0.91 -3.80 6.68
C ALA A 77 0.45 -4.55 7.93
N LEU A 78 0.09 -5.83 7.81
CA LEU A 78 -0.28 -6.68 8.94
C LEU A 78 0.84 -6.79 9.98
N GLN A 79 2.09 -7.02 9.55
CA GLN A 79 3.24 -7.03 10.47
C GLN A 79 3.39 -5.71 11.23
N CYS A 80 3.19 -4.57 10.56
CA CYS A 80 3.24 -3.26 11.22
C CYS A 80 2.10 -3.10 12.24
N TYR A 81 0.88 -3.51 11.90
CA TYR A 81 -0.24 -3.46 12.84
C TYR A 81 -0.03 -4.39 14.03
N ASP A 82 0.51 -5.58 13.81
CA ASP A 82 0.84 -6.53 14.87
C ASP A 82 1.83 -5.92 15.85
N GLN A 83 2.92 -5.31 15.35
CA GLN A 83 3.88 -4.58 16.20
C GLN A 83 3.23 -3.43 16.98
N GLY A 84 2.36 -2.65 16.35
CA GLY A 84 1.64 -1.58 17.02
C GLY A 84 0.71 -2.08 18.12
N LEU A 85 0.00 -3.19 17.86
CA LEU A 85 -0.93 -3.81 18.80
C LEU A 85 -0.23 -4.60 19.91
N ASP A 86 1.00 -5.08 19.70
CA ASP A 86 1.84 -5.65 20.75
C ASP A 86 2.25 -4.59 21.77
N LEU A 87 2.43 -3.33 21.32
CA LEU A 87 2.75 -2.18 22.17
C LEU A 87 1.51 -1.62 22.88
N ASP A 88 0.40 -1.45 22.14
CA ASP A 88 -0.89 -1.04 22.68
C ASP A 88 -2.03 -1.90 22.13
N PRO A 89 -2.41 -2.96 22.86
CA PRO A 89 -3.51 -3.84 22.46
C PRO A 89 -4.88 -3.14 22.45
N THR A 90 -4.99 -1.97 23.06
CA THR A 90 -6.23 -1.20 23.17
C THR A 90 -6.38 -0.15 22.08
N TYR A 91 -5.43 -0.07 21.14
CA TYR A 91 -5.48 0.95 20.10
C TYR A 91 -6.53 0.62 19.02
N GLY A 92 -7.78 1.07 19.24
CA GLY A 92 -8.94 0.74 18.41
C GLY A 92 -8.76 1.06 16.92
N TYR A 93 -8.14 2.21 16.61
CA TYR A 93 -7.87 2.58 15.21
C TYR A 93 -6.93 1.59 14.51
N CYS A 94 -5.94 1.04 15.21
CA CYS A 94 -5.04 0.06 14.63
C CYS A 94 -5.75 -1.26 14.32
N TRP A 95 -6.63 -1.71 15.22
CA TRP A 95 -7.51 -2.85 14.97
C TRP A 95 -8.41 -2.62 13.75
N TYR A 96 -8.98 -1.42 13.61
CA TYR A 96 -9.80 -1.06 12.44
C TYR A 96 -9.01 -1.12 11.14
N SER A 97 -7.84 -0.49 11.08
CA SER A 97 -6.96 -0.52 9.90
C SER A 97 -6.52 -1.94 9.54
N LYS A 98 -6.18 -2.76 10.54
CA LYS A 98 -5.86 -4.19 10.35
C LYS A 98 -7.05 -4.96 9.77
N GLY A 99 -8.27 -4.70 10.26
CA GLY A 99 -9.50 -5.28 9.74
C GLY A 99 -9.73 -4.94 8.26
N ILE A 100 -9.59 -3.67 7.88
CA ILE A 100 -9.71 -3.25 6.46
C ILE A 100 -8.70 -4.01 5.58
N THR A 101 -7.44 -4.09 6.01
CA THR A 101 -6.41 -4.83 5.27
C THR A 101 -6.78 -6.31 5.11
N LEU A 102 -7.31 -6.95 6.15
CA LEU A 102 -7.77 -8.34 6.09
C LEU A 102 -8.98 -8.52 5.15
N GLN A 103 -9.91 -7.56 5.10
CA GLN A 103 -10.98 -7.56 4.09
C GLN A 103 -10.43 -7.52 2.67
N ASN A 104 -9.45 -6.65 2.41
CA ASN A 104 -8.80 -6.54 1.10
C ASN A 104 -8.12 -7.87 0.70
N MET A 105 -7.61 -8.61 1.67
CA MET A 105 -7.05 -9.96 1.49
C MET A 105 -8.10 -11.09 1.46
N LYS A 106 -9.41 -10.78 1.57
CA LYS A 106 -10.52 -11.74 1.68
C LYS A 106 -10.45 -12.66 2.91
N ARG A 107 -9.76 -12.26 3.97
CA ARG A 107 -9.65 -12.96 5.25
C ARG A 107 -10.75 -12.50 6.21
N PHE A 108 -12.00 -12.75 5.83
CA PHE A 108 -13.18 -12.15 6.47
C PHE A 108 -13.36 -12.53 7.95
N ASN A 109 -13.06 -13.78 8.32
CA ASN A 109 -13.19 -14.24 9.72
C ASN A 109 -12.24 -13.47 10.64
N GLU A 110 -10.99 -13.28 10.24
CA GLU A 110 -9.99 -12.55 11.02
C GLU A 110 -10.28 -11.05 11.04
N SER A 111 -10.80 -10.52 9.92
CA SER A 111 -11.28 -9.14 9.86
C SER A 111 -12.41 -8.87 10.84
N ALA A 112 -13.38 -9.78 10.98
CA ALA A 112 -14.49 -9.62 11.91
C ALA A 112 -13.99 -9.51 13.36
N ILE A 113 -13.04 -10.36 13.75
CA ILE A 113 -12.39 -10.29 15.08
C ILE A 113 -11.70 -8.94 15.29
N CYS A 114 -11.03 -8.42 14.26
CA CYS A 114 -10.38 -7.11 14.35
C CYS A 114 -11.41 -5.99 14.54
N PHE A 115 -12.54 -6.01 13.85
CA PHE A 115 -13.59 -5.01 14.01
C PHE A 115 -14.32 -5.09 15.36
N GLU A 116 -14.52 -6.29 15.89
CA GLU A 116 -15.03 -6.49 17.25
C GLU A 116 -14.09 -5.84 18.28
N ASN A 117 -12.77 -6.08 18.15
CA ASN A 117 -11.78 -5.42 19.00
C ASN A 117 -11.74 -3.91 18.81
N ALA A 118 -11.79 -3.42 17.56
CA ALA A 118 -11.82 -1.99 17.26
C ALA A 118 -12.99 -1.31 17.97
N LYS A 119 -14.21 -1.86 17.86
CA LYS A 119 -15.41 -1.35 18.53
C LYS A 119 -15.36 -1.47 20.04
N LYS A 120 -14.75 -2.55 20.56
CA LYS A 120 -14.57 -2.76 21.99
C LYS A 120 -13.72 -1.66 22.62
N PHE A 121 -12.65 -1.25 21.95
CA PHE A 121 -11.72 -0.25 22.47
C PHE A 121 -12.05 1.18 22.06
N ASP A 122 -12.66 1.37 20.89
CA ASP A 122 -13.17 2.64 20.42
C ASP A 122 -14.55 2.46 19.74
N PRO A 123 -15.65 2.62 20.50
CA PRO A 123 -17.00 2.46 19.99
C PRO A 123 -17.41 3.50 18.94
N THR A 124 -16.61 4.56 18.72
CA THR A 124 -16.95 5.63 17.77
C THR A 124 -16.52 5.31 16.33
N LEU A 125 -15.70 4.26 16.14
CA LEU A 125 -15.18 3.88 14.84
C LEU A 125 -16.29 3.33 13.91
N PRO A 126 -16.25 3.67 12.61
CA PRO A 126 -17.20 3.16 11.62
C PRO A 126 -16.76 1.76 11.15
N VAL A 127 -16.99 0.76 12.00
CA VAL A 127 -16.71 -0.66 11.77
C VAL A 127 -17.91 -1.43 11.27
#